data_AF-A0A350I7P2-F1
#
_entry.id   AF-A0A350I7P2-F1
#
_cell.length_a   1.000
_cell.length_b   1.000
_cell.length_c   1.000
_cell.angle_alpha   90.00
_cell.angle_beta   90.00
_cell.angle_gamma   90.00
#
_symmetry.space_group_name_H-M   'P 1'
#
loop_
_entity.id
_entity.type
_entity.pdbx_description
1 polymer ?
#
loop_
_entity_poly.entity_id
_entity_poly.type
_entity_poly.pdbx_seq_one_letter_code
_entity_poly.pdbx_strand_id
1 'polypeptide(L)' 'MSNVQHHKLKVSRTAQVFTYGNKESARLAVLVCRGYAHLADRIIQKFDNIPEKDIYVVSPKGLL' A
#
# COMPACT_ATOMS: atom_id res chain seq x y z
N MET A 1 -13.12 -13.53 -18.88
CA MET A 1 -13.60 -12.17 -18.55
C MET A 1 -13.99 -12.21 -17.07
N SER A 2 -13.47 -11.46 -16.08
CA SER A 2 -12.86 -10.12 -15.99
C SER A 2 -11.71 -9.85 -16.97
N ASN A 3 -11.71 -8.84 -17.85
CA ASN A 3 -12.14 -7.42 -17.79
C ASN A 3 -11.06 -6.53 -17.13
N VAL A 4 -9.87 -6.54 -17.72
CA VAL A 4 -8.70 -5.72 -17.34
C VAL A 4 -8.66 -4.49 -18.26
N GLN A 5 -8.52 -3.29 -17.68
CA GLN A 5 -8.55 -2.02 -18.39
C GLN A 5 -7.41 -1.08 -17.99
N HIS A 6 -7.12 -0.14 -18.89
CA HIS A 6 -5.94 0.72 -18.89
C HIS A 6 -6.13 2.00 -18.08
N HIS A 7 -5.10 2.40 -17.31
CA HIS A 7 -5.02 3.72 -16.67
C HIS A 7 -3.56 4.22 -16.58
N LYS A 8 -3.35 5.53 -16.76
CA LYS A 8 -2.02 6.14 -16.87
C LYS A 8 -1.65 6.96 -15.63
N LEU A 9 -0.40 6.83 -15.17
CA LEU A 9 0.21 7.59 -14.07
C LEU A 9 1.47 8.30 -14.60
N LYS A 10 1.62 9.60 -14.39
CA LYS A 10 2.89 10.34 -14.56
C LYS A 10 3.12 11.13 -13.26
N VAL A 11 4.27 10.91 -12.59
CA VAL A 11 4.56 11.45 -11.25
C VAL A 11 5.91 12.18 -11.22
N SER A 12 5.95 13.38 -10.65
CA SER A 12 7.16 14.17 -10.41
C SER A 12 7.03 14.97 -9.10
N ARG A 13 6.89 14.24 -7.99
CA ARG A 13 6.81 14.79 -6.63
C ARG A 13 7.57 13.87 -5.67
N THR A 14 8.17 14.42 -4.61
CA THR A 14 8.76 13.63 -3.53
C THR A 14 7.65 12.86 -2.81
N ALA A 15 7.64 11.54 -2.95
CA ALA A 15 6.70 10.67 -2.26
C ALA A 15 7.32 10.14 -0.95
N GLN A 16 6.50 10.01 0.09
CA GLN A 16 6.87 9.28 1.30
C GLN A 16 6.26 7.89 1.23
N VAL A 17 7.04 6.86 1.55
CA VAL A 17 6.57 5.48 1.55
C VAL A 17 6.54 4.97 2.97
N PHE A 18 5.39 4.44 3.37
CA PHE A 18 5.19 3.79 4.67
C PHE A 18 5.06 2.30 4.43
N THR A 19 5.72 1.50 5.26
CA THR A 19 5.75 0.04 5.12
C THR A 19 5.36 -0.64 6.42
N TYR A 20 4.71 -1.80 6.32
CA TYR A 20 4.35 -2.64 7.46
C TYR A 20 4.49 -4.13 7.09
N GLY A 21 4.79 -4.95 8.09
CA GLY A 21 5.05 -6.37 7.92
C GLY A 21 6.44 -6.68 7.36
N ASN A 22 6.65 -7.91 6.89
CA ASN A 22 7.97 -8.40 6.53
C ASN A 22 8.10 -8.61 5.01
N LYS A 23 8.90 -7.78 4.36
CA LYS A 23 9.15 -7.84 2.92
C LYS A 23 9.73 -9.18 2.44
N GLU A 24 10.51 -9.86 3.28
CA GLU A 24 11.27 -11.06 2.91
C GLU A 24 10.43 -12.35 3.02
N SER A 25 9.48 -12.39 3.95
CA SER A 25 8.66 -13.59 4.23
C SER A 25 7.20 -13.46 3.78
N ALA A 26 6.74 -12.24 3.46
CA ALA A 26 5.34 -12.00 3.12
C ALA A 26 4.86 -12.83 1.93
N ARG A 27 3.69 -13.44 2.13
CA ARG A 27 2.95 -14.18 1.10
C ARG A 27 1.95 -13.29 0.37
N LEU A 28 1.59 -12.17 0.97
CA LEU A 28 0.66 -11.17 0.45
C LEU A 28 1.33 -9.79 0.42
N ALA A 29 1.43 -9.19 -0.76
CA ALA A 29 1.86 -7.80 -0.91
C ALA A 29 0.65 -6.90 -1.20
N VAL A 30 0.49 -5.83 -0.44
CA VAL A 30 -0.64 -4.90 -0.59
C VAL A 30 -0.13 -3.49 -0.85
N LEU A 31 -0.46 -2.95 -2.03
CA LEU A 31 -0.25 -1.54 -2.33
C LEU A 31 -1.50 -0.75 -1.89
N VAL A 32 -1.37 0.03 -0.82
CA VAL A 32 -2.47 0.84 -0.31
C VAL A 32 -2.34 2.28 -0.78
N CYS A 33 -3.11 2.61 -1.82
CA CYS A 33 -3.34 3.96 -2.27
C CYS A 33 -4.34 4.66 -1.34
N ARG A 34 -3.87 5.67 -0.59
CA ARG A 34 -4.70 6.40 0.38
C ARG A 34 -5.37 7.60 -0.26
N GLY A 35 -6.59 7.90 0.16
CA GLY A 35 -7.25 9.17 -0.16
C GLY A 35 -6.61 10.36 0.57
N TYR A 36 -6.94 11.58 0.12
CA TYR A 36 -6.50 12.82 0.75
C TYR A 36 -6.89 12.87 2.24
N ALA A 37 -5.99 13.35 3.11
CA ALA A 37 -6.13 13.44 4.57
C ALA A 37 -6.15 12.12 5.40
N HIS A 38 -5.84 10.96 4.80
CA HIS A 38 -5.70 9.71 5.57
C HIS A 38 -4.27 9.48 6.08
N LEU A 39 -4.11 9.35 7.40
CA LEU A 39 -2.84 9.00 8.06
C LEU A 39 -2.43 7.55 7.74
N ALA A 40 -1.11 7.30 7.69
CA ALA A 40 -0.55 5.99 7.32
C ALA A 40 -0.88 4.94 8.38
N ASP A 41 -0.79 5.37 9.63
CA ASP A 41 -0.88 4.52 10.81
C ASP A 41 -2.29 3.94 10.97
N ARG A 42 -3.33 4.68 10.58
CA ARG A 42 -4.72 4.20 10.61
C ARG A 42 -5.03 3.16 9.53
N ILE A 43 -4.22 3.08 8.48
CA ILE A 43 -4.41 2.08 7.42
C ILE A 43 -3.77 0.75 7.83
N ILE A 44 -2.65 0.81 8.53
CA ILE A 44 -1.94 -0.38 9.00
C ILE A 44 -2.84 -1.19 9.95
N GLN A 45 -3.61 -0.52 10.80
CA GLN A 45 -4.61 -1.14 11.70
C GLN A 45 -5.63 -2.06 11.00
N LYS A 46 -5.85 -1.86 9.69
CA LYS A 46 -6.76 -2.74 8.92
C LYS A 46 -6.19 -4.12 8.65
N PHE A 47 -4.89 -4.31 8.85
CA PHE A 47 -4.17 -5.54 8.59
C PHE A 47 -3.74 -6.27 9.86
N ASP A 48 -4.17 -5.81 11.04
CA ASP A 48 -3.79 -6.38 12.34
C ASP A 48 -4.19 -7.86 12.50
N ASN A 49 -5.19 -8.32 11.75
CA ASN A 49 -5.62 -9.72 11.75
C ASN A 49 -4.77 -10.65 10.87
N ILE A 50 -3.76 -10.11 10.18
CA ILE A 50 -2.85 -10.87 9.31
C ILE A 50 -1.47 -10.86 9.95
N PRO A 51 -0.85 -12.02 10.20
CA PRO A 51 0.48 -12.07 10.79
C PRO A 51 1.48 -11.25 9.97
N GLU A 52 2.31 -10.44 10.64
CA GLU A 52 3.30 -9.56 9.99
C GLU A 52 4.27 -10.31 9.06
N LYS A 53 4.59 -11.57 9.38
CA LYS A 53 5.42 -12.44 8.54
C LYS A 53 4.75 -12.82 7.21
N ASP A 54 3.43 -12.76 7.14
CA ASP A 54 2.65 -13.23 5.99
C ASP A 54 2.18 -12.08 5.09
N ILE A 55 2.35 -10.82 5.50
CA ILE A 55 1.93 -9.63 4.75
C ILE A 55 3.04 -8.58 4.64
N TYR A 56 3.08 -7.89 3.50
CA TYR A 56 3.89 -6.70 3.30
C TYR A 56 3.03 -5.60 2.69
N VAL A 57 2.80 -4.54 3.47
CA VAL A 57 1.97 -3.41 3.07
C VAL A 57 2.87 -2.26 2.65
N VAL A 58 2.61 -1.68 1.49
CA VAL A 58 3.27 -0.48 0.98
C VAL A 58 2.22 0.61 0.80
N SER A 59 2.39 1.73 1.49
CA SER A 59 1.44 2.83 1.42
C SER A 59 2.10 4.15 1.05
N PRO A 60 2.16 4.46 -0.25
CA PRO A 60 2.76 5.70 -0.73
C PRO A 60 1.88 6.91 -0.43
N LYS A 61 2.51 8.02 -0.03
CA LYS A 61 1.93 9.35 0.12
C LYS A 61 2.47 10.24 -0.99
N GLY A 62 1.58 10.82 -1.81
CA GLY A 62 1.94 11.73 -2.90
C GLY A 62 2.06 11.10 -4.29
N LEU A 63 1.60 9.85 -4.48
CA LEU A 63 1.44 9.22 -5.80
C LEU A 63 0.06 9.45 -6.44
N LEU A 64 -0.87 10.06 -5.70
CA LEU A 64 -2.22 10.47 -6.13
C LEU A 64 -2.42 11.96 -5.83
#